data_AF-A0A7C2YPK0-F1
#
_entry.id   AF-A0A7C2YPK0-F1
#
_cell.length_a   1.000
_cell.length_b   1.000
_cell.length_c   1.000
_cell.angle_alpha   90.00
_cell.angle_beta   90.00
_cell.angle_gamma   90.00
#
_symmetry.space_group_name_H-M   'P 1'
#
loop_
_entity.id
_entity.type
_entity.pdbx_description
1 polymer ?
#
loop_
_entity_poly.entity_id
_entity_poly.type
_entity_poly.pdbx_seq_one_letter_code
_entity_poly.pdbx_strand_id
1 'polypeptide(L)'
;MIDPVRLAQELVRIPSPSGMEGDLADRLFQVLKGFCEVERGPLGAVVGRISRGEGPTVMLEGHLDTVPVGEEEWTQGPFAGAIADGMLWG
;
A
#
# COMPACT_ATOMS: atom_id res chain seq x y z
N MET A 1 -5.77 10.12 -13.89
CA MET A 1 -5.88 8.66 -13.74
C MET A 1 -4.60 8.19 -13.08
N ILE A 2 -4.68 7.43 -11.97
CA ILE A 2 -3.48 6.83 -11.37
C ILE A 2 -3.10 5.60 -12.18
N ASP A 3 -1.80 5.44 -12.42
CA ASP A 3 -1.23 4.20 -12.94
C ASP A 3 -1.02 3.23 -11.76
N PRO A 4 -1.72 2.08 -11.73
CA PRO A 4 -1.63 1.14 -10.61
C PRO A 4 -0.23 0.52 -10.47
N VAL A 5 0.52 0.35 -11.57
CA VAL A 5 1.89 -0.18 -11.51
C VAL A 5 2.81 0.85 -10.86
N ARG A 6 2.70 2.11 -11.27
CA ARG A 6 3.46 3.20 -10.66
C ARG A 6 3.13 3.38 -9.18
N LEU A 7 1.85 3.25 -8.80
CA LEU A 7 1.45 3.30 -7.40
C LEU A 7 2.04 2.12 -6.62
N ALA A 8 1.97 0.90 -7.15
CA ALA A 8 2.55 -0.27 -6.50
C ALA A 8 4.06 -0.12 -6.29
N GLN A 9 4.80 0.37 -7.29
CA GLN A 9 6.24 0.68 -7.14
C GLN A 9 6.51 1.68 -6.02
N GLU A 10 5.66 2.70 -5.88
CA GLU A 10 5.79 3.72 -4.85
C GLU A 10 5.54 3.15 -3.45
N LEU A 11 4.52 2.31 -3.28
CA LEU A 11 4.20 1.68 -1.99
C LEU A 11 5.28 0.66 -1.59
N VAL A 12 5.80 -0.15 -2.53
CA VAL A 12 6.89 -1.11 -2.29
C VAL A 12 8.18 -0.43 -1.83
N ARG A 13 8.43 0.82 -2.25
CA ARG A 13 9.62 1.58 -1.85
C ARG A 13 9.58 2.08 -0.40
N ILE A 14 8.46 1.90 0.31
CA ILE A 14 8.29 2.31 1.70
C ILE A 14 8.31 1.05 2.57
N PRO A 15 9.42 0.79 3.30
CA PRO A 15 9.49 -0.36 4.20
C PRO A 15 8.39 -0.31 5.26
N SER A 16 7.71 -1.44 5.46
CA SER A 16 6.60 -1.55 6.41
C SER A 16 6.64 -2.88 7.17
N PRO A 17 7.74 -3.27 7.84
CA PRO A 17 7.71 -4.48 8.65
C PRO A 17 6.63 -4.38 9.73
N SER A 18 6.07 -5.51 10.17
CA SER A 18 4.98 -5.52 11.14
C SER A 18 5.28 -4.66 12.39
N GLY A 19 4.38 -3.72 12.70
CA GLY A 19 4.51 -2.71 13.75
C GLY A 19 5.17 -1.39 13.33
N MET A 20 5.66 -1.28 12.09
CA MET A 20 6.36 -0.10 11.56
C MET A 20 5.68 0.45 10.29
N GLU A 21 4.38 0.23 10.13
CA GLU A 21 3.62 0.54 8.91
C GLU A 21 3.30 2.03 8.74
N GLY A 22 3.68 2.88 9.70
CA GLY A 22 3.28 4.29 9.81
C GLY A 22 3.49 5.10 8.52
N ASP A 23 4.69 5.07 7.95
CA ASP A 23 5.03 5.83 6.74
C ASP A 23 4.23 5.34 5.52
N LEU A 24 4.02 4.03 5.39
CA LEU A 24 3.23 3.46 4.30
C LEU A 24 1.75 3.79 4.48
N ALA A 25 1.24 3.75 5.71
CA ALA A 25 -0.12 4.13 6.04
C ALA A 25 -0.38 5.62 5.76
N ASP A 26 0.59 6.49 6.08
CA ASP A 26 0.60 7.91 5.71
C ASP A 26 0.52 8.10 4.21
N ARG A 27 1.34 7.36 3.46
CA ARG A 27 1.32 7.43 2.01
C ARG A 27 -0.03 7.01 1.44
N LEU A 28 -0.56 5.85 1.87
CA LEU A 28 -1.84 5.31 1.40
C LEU A 28 -2.99 6.26 1.72
N PHE A 29 -3.00 6.86 2.91
CA PHE A 29 -4.00 7.85 3.29
C PHE A 29 -4.02 9.04 2.33
N GLN A 30 -2.85 9.56 1.93
CA GLN A 30 -2.78 10.63 0.92
C GLN A 30 -3.22 10.19 -0.47
N VAL A 31 -2.94 8.94 -0.87
CA VAL A 31 -3.49 8.39 -2.13
C VAL A 31 -5.00 8.41 -2.09
N LEU A 32 -5.59 7.78 -1.07
CA LEU A 32 -7.04 7.58 -0.96
C LEU A 32 -7.82 8.89 -0.81
N LYS A 33 -7.24 9.91 -0.17
CA LYS A 33 -7.81 11.28 -0.16
C LYS A 33 -8.13 11.84 -1.54
N GLY A 34 -7.41 11.40 -2.57
CA GLY A 34 -7.68 11.81 -3.96
C GLY A 34 -8.88 11.12 -4.61
N PHE A 35 -9.46 10.10 -3.97
CA PHE A 35 -10.50 9.24 -4.54
C PHE A 35 -11.78 9.17 -3.73
N CYS A 36 -11.67 9.21 -2.40
CA CYS A 36 -12.78 8.90 -1.52
C CYS A 36 -12.64 9.62 -0.17
N GLU A 37 -13.70 9.56 0.63
CA GLU A 37 -13.59 9.92 2.04
C GLU A 37 -12.67 8.91 2.71
N VAL A 38 -11.71 9.39 3.50
CA VAL A 38 -10.74 8.53 4.16
C VAL A 38 -10.51 8.98 5.59
N GLU A 39 -10.43 8.01 6.49
CA GLU A 39 -10.19 8.21 7.90
C GLU A 39 -9.09 7.28 8.43
N ARG A 40 -8.62 7.58 9.64
CA ARG A 40 -7.74 6.70 10.41
C ARG A 40 -8.57 5.90 11.38
N GLY A 41 -8.52 4.58 11.23
CA GLY A 41 -9.11 3.64 12.14
C GLY A 41 -8.20 3.33 13.34
N PRO A 42 -8.66 2.45 14.25
CA PRO A 42 -7.84 1.93 15.33
C PRO A 42 -6.51 1.37 14.83
N LEU A 43 -5.47 1.48 15.65
CA LEU A 43 -4.12 0.97 15.35
C LEU A 43 -3.49 1.56 14.05
N GLY A 44 -3.98 2.69 13.57
CA GLY A 44 -3.41 3.38 12.40
C GLY A 44 -3.93 2.90 11.05
N ALA A 45 -4.94 2.01 11.05
CA ALA A 45 -5.60 1.53 9.83
C ALA A 45 -6.09 2.68 8.94
N VAL A 46 -6.03 2.50 7.63
CA VAL A 46 -6.50 3.49 6.65
C VAL A 46 -7.80 2.97 6.03
N VAL A 47 -8.90 3.68 6.27
CA VAL A 47 -10.23 3.26 5.81
C VAL A 47 -10.73 4.26 4.78
N GLY A 48 -10.89 3.81 3.53
CA GLY A 48 -11.47 4.59 2.43
C GLY A 48 -12.91 4.19 2.16
N ARG A 49 -13.80 5.16 1.93
CA ARG A 49 -15.23 4.93 1.74
C ARG A 49 -15.79 5.69 0.54
N ILE A 50 -16.42 4.96 -0.38
CA ILE A 50 -17.15 5.52 -1.52
C ILE A 50 -18.65 5.21 -1.34
N SER A 51 -19.48 6.25 -1.28
CA SER A 51 -20.94 6.09 -1.20
C SER A 51 -21.59 6.22 -2.57
N ARG A 52 -22.40 5.24 -2.98
CA ARG A 52 -23.14 5.27 -4.26
C ARG A 52 -24.67 5.22 -4.13
N GLY A 53 -25.20 5.36 -2.92
CA GLY A 53 -26.63 5.29 -2.63
C GLY A 53 -27.03 3.97 -1.96
N GLU A 54 -28.30 3.63 -2.03
CA GLU A 54 -28.86 2.41 -1.42
C GLU A 54 -28.35 1.15 -2.12
N GLY A 55 -28.14 0.08 -1.35
CA GLY A 55 -27.71 -1.22 -1.85
C GLY A 55 -26.71 -1.93 -0.94
N PRO A 56 -26.21 -3.10 -1.34
CA PRO A 56 -25.19 -3.83 -0.60
C PRO A 56 -23.86 -3.07 -0.51
N THR A 57 -23.20 -3.16 0.65
CA THR A 57 -21.83 -2.67 0.84
C THR A 57 -20.82 -3.76 0.48
N VAL A 58 -19.82 -3.40 -0.32
CA VAL A 58 -18.65 -4.25 -0.60
C VAL A 58 -17.45 -3.70 0.16
N MET A 59 -16.73 -4.56 0.89
CA MET A 59 -15.50 -4.21 1.58
C MET A 59 -14.32 -4.95 0.95
N LEU A 60 -13.28 -4.19 0.63
CA LEU A 60 -11.98 -4.73 0.25
C LEU A 60 -11.04 -4.52 1.44
N GLU A 61 -10.41 -5.60 1.88
CA GLU A 61 -9.49 -5.60 3.01
C GLU A 61 -8.11 -6.09 2.53
N GLY A 62 -7.07 -5.55 3.14
CA GLY A 62 -5.69 -5.98 3.00
C GLY A 62 -4.86 -5.48 4.18
N HIS A 63 -3.60 -5.89 4.24
CA HIS A 63 -2.66 -5.46 5.26
C HIS A 63 -1.48 -4.71 4.63
N LEU A 64 -0.86 -3.82 5.41
CA LEU A 64 0.27 -3.01 4.94
C LEU A 64 1.60 -3.61 5.35
N ASP A 65 1.60 -4.47 6.36
CA ASP A 65 2.82 -5.00 6.91
C ASP A 65 3.46 -6.04 6.00
N THR A 66 4.79 -6.08 6.06
CA THR A 66 5.62 -7.01 5.34
C THR A 66 6.44 -7.84 6.32
N VAL A 67 6.86 -9.02 5.88
CA VAL A 67 7.86 -9.78 6.61
C VAL A 67 9.20 -9.03 6.59
N PRO A 68 10.01 -9.09 7.66
CA PRO A 68 11.34 -8.50 7.65
C PRO A 68 12.18 -9.07 6.50
N VAL A 69 12.96 -8.20 5.87
CA VAL A 69 13.91 -8.60 4.83
C VAL A 69 14.99 -9.48 5.44
N GLY A 70 15.28 -10.62 4.82
CA GLY A 70 16.39 -11.51 5.20
C GLY A 70 17.76 -10.94 4.82
N GLU A 71 18.83 -11.56 5.34
CA GLU A 71 20.22 -11.17 5.08
C GLU A 71 20.76 -11.65 3.71
N GLU A 72 19.93 -12.33 2.92
CA GLU A 72 20.31 -12.84 1.61
C GLU A 72 20.63 -11.71 0.63
N GLU A 73 21.53 -11.97 -0.32
CA GLU A 73 21.86 -11.00 -1.37
C GLU A 73 20.73 -10.94 -2.40
N TRP A 74 20.13 -9.76 -2.54
CA TRP A 74 19.03 -9.53 -3.47
C TRP A 74 19.57 -9.06 -4.83
N THR A 75 19.14 -9.73 -5.91
CA THR A 75 19.45 -9.30 -7.29
C THR A 75 18.72 -8.01 -7.67
N GLN A 76 17.53 -7.78 -7.09
CA GLN A 76 16.78 -6.54 -7.10
C GLN A 76 16.47 -6.19 -5.65
N GLY A 77 16.91 -5.01 -5.18
CA GLY A 77 16.76 -4.64 -3.77
C GLY A 77 15.29 -4.75 -3.31
N PRO A 78 15.04 -5.21 -2.07
CA PRO A 78 13.70 -5.54 -1.56
C PRO A 78 12.75 -4.35 -1.52
N PHE A 79 13.27 -3.12 -1.52
CA PHE A 79 12.46 -1.89 -1.56
C PHE A 79 12.76 -1.05 -2.82
N ALA A 80 13.29 -1.66 -3.88
CA ALA A 80 13.62 -0.93 -5.10
C ALA A 80 12.36 -0.54 -5.90
N GLY A 81 11.31 -1.35 -5.82
CA GLY A 81 10.16 -1.24 -6.72
C GLY A 81 10.60 -1.28 -8.18
N ALA A 82 11.53 -2.19 -8.51
CA ALA A 82 12.16 -2.27 -9.82
C ALA A 82 11.27 -3.04 -10.79
N ILE A 83 11.18 -2.59 -12.04
CA ILE A 83 10.54 -3.38 -13.11
C ILE A 83 11.66 -4.01 -13.94
N ALA A 84 11.75 -5.34 -13.88
CA ALA A 84 12.74 -6.11 -14.63
C ALA A 84 12.10 -7.43 -15.10
N ASP A 85 12.40 -7.82 -16.33
CA ASP A 85 11.89 -9.05 -16.96
C ASP A 85 10.35 -9.19 -16.93
N GLY A 86 9.64 -8.06 -17.06
CA GLY A 86 8.18 -8.02 -17.06
C GLY A 86 7.54 -8.12 -15.67
N MET A 87 8.33 -8.11 -14.60
CA MET A 87 7.88 -8.24 -13.22
C MET A 87 8.23 -7.00 -12.39
N LEU A 88 7.40 -6.70 -11.37
CA LEU A 88 7.72 -5.74 -10.32
C LEU A 88 8.40 -6.49 -9.15
N TRP A 89 9.58 -6.04 -8.76
CA TRP A 89 10.39 -6.60 -7.68
C TRP A 89 10.39 -5.72 -6.43
N GLY A 90 10.19 -6.37 -5.28
CA GLY A 90 10.26 -5.85 -3.92
C GLY A 90 9.28 -6.57 -3.00
#